data_AF-A0A560AGJ0-F1
#
_entry.id   AF-A0A560AGJ0-F1
#
_cell.length_a   1.000
_cell.length_b   1.000
_cell.length_c   1.000
_cell.angle_alpha   90.00
_cell.angle_beta   90.00
_cell.angle_gamma   90.00
#
_symmetry.space_group_name_H-M   'P 1'
#
loop_
_entity.id
_entity.type
_entity.pdbx_description
1 polymer ?
#
loop_
_entity_poly.entity_id
_entity_poly.type
_entity_poly.pdbx_seq_one_letter_code
_entity_poly.pdbx_strand_id
1 'polypeptide(L)'
;MSGELHVHNLGKAYRQYGSELRRILSWFSVPVRPRAEHWVLQGVSFSVGRGEAVGIIGQNGAGKSTLLKLITGTTRPTEGSVHSQGRVAAILELGMGFSPDLTGRQNVYHAAGLVGFSHADIDRMIGGIEDFAEIGDYFDQPTRTYSSGMQMRVAFAVATAVRPDLLIVDEALSVGDAYFQHKSFDRIRAFQKQGTSLLLVSHDKGAIQSICDRAILLEKGRLLRDGTPEEIADLYNALIAEREAGTVTQQTLDDGRVQTVSGTGEATVEDIALLGPDGRPVELVDVGTNVTLRVRVRIHAPIPRLVLGYMIKDRLGQVIFGTNTHLQDMPLLDMVPGECVEYSFAFPLNFGVGSYSVSTALVSTDTHLVNNYEWRDLALIFNVANMTRRHFAGCNWMEPEIGVSRI
;
A
#
# COMPACT_ATOMS: atom_id res chain seq x y z
N MET A 1 23.63 -5.38 11.52
CA MET A 1 22.71 -5.94 12.52
C MET A 1 21.31 -5.71 11.95
N SER A 2 20.23 -5.98 12.65
CA SER A 2 18.88 -5.61 12.20
C SER A 2 18.36 -4.53 13.12
N GLY A 3 17.79 -3.47 12.56
CA GLY A 3 17.31 -2.32 13.32
C GLY A 3 15.98 -2.62 14.00
N GLU A 4 15.64 -1.79 14.97
CA GLU A 4 14.33 -1.86 15.64
C GLU A 4 13.86 -0.43 15.88
N LEU A 5 12.54 -0.23 15.80
CA LEU A 5 11.90 1.06 16.01
C LEU A 5 10.77 0.90 17.01
N HIS A 6 10.74 1.76 18.03
CA HIS A 6 9.64 1.86 19.00
C HIS A 6 9.11 3.29 19.01
N VAL A 7 7.82 3.43 18.72
CA VAL A 7 7.09 4.69 18.78
C VAL A 7 6.07 4.58 19.91
N HIS A 8 6.15 5.45 20.90
CA HIS A 8 5.31 5.39 22.10
C HIS A 8 4.57 6.70 22.34
N ASN A 9 3.24 6.65 22.28
CA ASN A 9 2.29 7.75 22.51
C ASN A 9 2.71 9.05 21.82
N LEU A 10 3.15 8.95 20.58
CA LEU A 10 3.77 10.04 19.84
C LEU A 10 2.71 11.04 19.39
N GLY A 11 2.94 12.31 19.72
CA GLY A 11 2.08 13.40 19.32
C GLY A 11 2.85 14.64 18.88
N LYS A 12 2.26 15.37 17.93
CA LYS A 12 2.80 16.61 17.39
C LYS A 12 1.70 17.65 17.21
N ALA A 13 1.88 18.76 17.92
CA ALA A 13 1.06 19.95 17.80
C ALA A 13 1.89 21.15 17.32
N TYR A 14 1.31 21.93 16.42
CA TYR A 14 1.83 23.24 16.04
C TYR A 14 1.04 24.33 16.77
N ARG A 15 1.75 25.14 17.54
CA ARG A 15 1.17 26.20 18.39
C ARG A 15 1.37 27.57 17.76
N GLN A 16 0.30 28.34 17.69
CA GLN A 16 0.35 29.75 17.31
C GLN A 16 0.20 30.62 18.55
N TYR A 17 1.08 31.61 18.68
CA TYR A 17 1.04 32.58 19.78
C TYR A 17 0.57 33.93 19.25
N GLY A 18 -0.25 34.64 20.04
CA GLY A 18 -0.74 35.97 19.66
C GLY A 18 0.33 37.07 19.67
N SER A 19 1.51 36.80 20.22
CA SER A 19 2.68 37.68 20.15
C SER A 19 3.99 36.90 20.33
N GLU A 20 5.06 37.44 19.78
CA GLU A 20 6.42 36.88 19.88
C GLU A 20 6.94 36.85 21.32
N LEU A 21 6.64 37.88 22.12
CA LEU A 21 6.96 37.91 23.55
C LEU A 21 6.30 36.75 24.31
N ARG A 22 5.05 36.41 23.98
CA ARG A 22 4.34 35.26 24.56
C ARG A 22 4.96 33.92 24.16
N ARG A 23 5.48 33.82 22.93
CA ARG A 23 6.24 32.65 22.46
C ARG A 23 7.56 32.49 23.23
N ILE A 24 8.27 33.59 23.48
CA ILE A 24 9.53 33.56 24.25
C ILE A 24 9.25 33.17 25.71
N LEU A 25 8.22 33.75 26.33
CA LEU A 25 7.84 33.42 27.71
C LEU A 25 7.50 31.94 27.88
N SER A 26 6.90 31.27 26.88
CA SER A 26 6.59 29.85 26.96
C SER A 26 7.83 28.94 26.98
N TRP A 27 8.99 29.41 26.53
CA TRP A 27 10.26 28.69 26.66
C TRP A 27 10.80 28.70 28.10
N PHE A 28 10.46 29.72 28.88
CA PHE A 28 10.86 29.85 30.28
C PHE A 28 9.89 29.17 31.25
N SER A 29 9.13 28.17 30.77
CA SER A 29 8.12 27.44 31.56
C SER A 29 7.01 28.32 32.15
N VAL A 30 6.85 29.55 31.66
CA VAL A 30 5.73 30.42 32.04
C VAL A 30 4.47 29.86 31.38
N PRO A 31 3.35 29.67 32.12
CA PRO A 31 2.12 29.11 31.58
C PRO A 31 1.44 30.12 30.63
N VAL A 32 1.90 30.14 29.39
CA VAL A 32 1.33 30.97 28.32
C VAL A 32 0.47 30.08 27.44
N ARG A 33 -0.86 30.33 27.46
CA ARG A 33 -1.77 29.61 26.58
C ARG A 33 -1.55 30.02 25.12
N PRO A 34 -1.35 29.06 24.19
CA PRO A 34 -1.31 29.36 22.77
C PRO A 34 -2.68 29.88 22.31
N ARG A 35 -2.67 30.74 21.29
CA ARG A 35 -3.89 31.28 20.67
C ARG A 35 -4.64 30.18 19.90
N ALA A 36 -3.90 29.31 19.24
CA ALA A 36 -4.41 28.13 18.57
C ALA A 36 -3.39 27.00 18.69
N GLU A 37 -3.89 25.77 18.80
CA GLU A 37 -3.09 24.55 18.79
C GLU A 37 -3.68 23.61 17.73
N HIS A 38 -2.88 23.28 16.73
CA HIS A 38 -3.28 22.38 15.66
C HIS A 38 -2.50 21.07 15.79
N TRP A 39 -3.22 19.99 16.07
CA TRP A 39 -2.65 18.67 16.25
C TRP A 39 -2.60 17.92 14.93
N VAL A 40 -1.40 17.49 14.55
CA VAL A 40 -1.15 16.71 13.32
C VAL A 40 -1.02 15.23 13.61
N LEU A 41 -0.48 14.88 14.79
CA LEU A 41 -0.42 13.51 15.30
C LEU A 41 -0.79 13.50 16.77
N GLN A 42 -1.53 12.49 17.22
CA GLN A 42 -1.93 12.31 18.62
C GLN A 42 -1.92 10.83 19.00
N GLY A 43 -1.20 10.50 20.06
CA GLY A 43 -1.23 9.17 20.68
C GLY A 43 -0.85 8.00 19.78
N VAL A 44 0.01 8.22 18.77
CA VAL A 44 0.44 7.15 17.86
C VAL A 44 1.45 6.23 18.55
N SER A 45 1.17 4.94 18.61
CA SER A 45 2.05 3.94 19.20
C SER A 45 2.15 2.70 18.30
N PHE A 46 3.37 2.30 17.93
CA PHE A 46 3.65 1.08 17.18
C PHE A 46 5.14 0.74 17.27
N SER A 47 5.50 -0.48 16.87
CA SER A 47 6.90 -0.90 16.76
C SER A 47 7.19 -1.47 15.37
N VAL A 48 8.46 -1.49 14.98
CA VAL A 48 8.99 -2.25 13.84
C VAL A 48 10.09 -3.15 14.37
N GLY A 49 9.84 -4.46 14.30
CA GLY A 49 10.76 -5.51 14.70
C GLY A 49 11.96 -5.64 13.76
N ARG A 50 12.88 -6.52 14.14
CA ARG A 50 14.11 -6.79 13.38
C ARG A 50 13.81 -7.56 12.10
N GLY A 51 14.19 -6.99 10.95
CA GLY A 51 13.91 -7.54 9.63
C GLY A 51 12.45 -7.45 9.20
N GLU A 52 11.57 -6.89 10.03
CA GLU A 52 10.16 -6.69 9.71
C GLU A 52 10.00 -5.52 8.73
N ALA A 53 9.10 -5.66 7.75
CA ALA A 53 8.64 -4.58 6.91
C ALA A 53 7.22 -4.15 7.26
N VAL A 54 7.08 -2.88 7.59
CA VAL A 54 5.81 -2.26 7.97
C VAL A 54 5.44 -1.19 6.95
N GLY A 55 4.25 -1.32 6.37
CA GLY A 55 3.64 -0.32 5.50
C GLY A 55 2.89 0.74 6.29
N ILE A 56 2.96 2.01 5.89
CA ILE A 56 2.11 3.09 6.41
C ILE A 56 1.18 3.54 5.29
N ILE A 57 -0.12 3.30 5.47
CA ILE A 57 -1.18 3.72 4.57
C ILE A 57 -1.99 4.84 5.25
N GLY A 58 -2.53 5.75 4.44
CA GLY A 58 -3.40 6.82 4.93
C GLY A 58 -3.54 7.92 3.88
N GLN A 59 -4.57 8.75 4.03
CA GLN A 59 -4.82 9.84 3.09
C GLN A 59 -3.75 10.95 3.17
N ASN A 60 -3.75 11.84 2.18
CA ASN A 60 -3.00 13.08 2.25
C ASN A 60 -3.50 13.91 3.45
N GLY A 61 -2.56 14.44 4.24
CA GLY A 61 -2.88 15.13 5.48
C GLY A 61 -3.13 14.24 6.70
N ALA A 62 -3.06 12.90 6.58
CA ALA A 62 -3.22 11.99 7.73
C ALA A 62 -2.08 12.05 8.76
N GLY A 63 -0.98 12.75 8.45
CA GLY A 63 0.18 12.92 9.33
C GLY A 63 1.40 12.04 9.00
N LYS A 64 1.36 11.26 7.91
CA LYS A 64 2.45 10.34 7.48
C LYS A 64 3.81 11.02 7.42
N SER A 65 3.98 12.08 6.61
CA SER A 65 5.28 12.78 6.51
C SER A 65 5.71 13.41 7.83
N THR A 66 4.77 13.85 8.68
CA THR A 66 5.10 14.35 10.03
C THR A 66 5.60 13.22 10.92
N LEU A 67 5.00 12.03 10.84
CA LEU A 67 5.44 10.85 11.58
C LEU A 67 6.86 10.47 11.18
N LEU A 68 7.14 10.44 9.87
CA LEU A 68 8.48 10.15 9.36
C LEU A 68 9.52 11.20 9.84
N LYS A 69 9.15 12.49 9.87
CA LYS A 69 10.00 13.57 10.41
C LYS A 69 10.30 13.41 11.90
N LEU A 70 9.34 12.94 12.68
CA LEU A 70 9.53 12.63 14.09
C LEU A 70 10.43 11.40 14.29
N ILE A 71 10.24 10.35 13.48
CA ILE A 71 11.03 9.12 13.56
C ILE A 71 12.50 9.39 13.19
N THR A 72 12.73 10.20 12.17
CA THR A 72 14.07 10.59 11.72
C THR A 72 14.74 11.65 12.59
N GLY A 73 14.01 12.24 13.55
CA GLY A 73 14.53 13.28 14.43
C GLY A 73 14.70 14.66 13.77
N THR A 74 14.24 14.84 12.53
CA THR A 74 14.22 16.17 11.87
C THR A 74 13.25 17.13 12.56
N THR A 75 12.24 16.61 13.25
CA THR A 75 11.32 17.37 14.09
C THR A 75 11.20 16.73 15.47
N ARG A 76 11.07 17.56 16.52
CA ARG A 76 10.83 17.07 17.89
C ARG A 76 9.35 16.82 18.16
N PRO A 77 9.00 15.74 18.89
CA PRO A 77 7.63 15.51 19.33
C PRO A 77 7.18 16.57 20.33
N THR A 78 5.86 16.79 20.38
CA THR A 78 5.21 17.56 21.45
C THR A 78 5.00 16.67 22.68
N GLU A 79 4.68 15.40 22.45
CA GLU A 79 4.50 14.37 23.47
C GLU A 79 4.96 13.00 22.95
N GLY A 80 5.24 12.09 23.88
CA GLY A 80 5.72 10.74 23.56
C GLY A 80 7.20 10.71 23.17
N SER A 81 7.62 9.56 22.65
CA SER A 81 9.02 9.30 22.32
C SER A 81 9.17 8.35 21.13
N VAL A 82 10.28 8.51 20.41
CA VAL A 82 10.74 7.55 19.40
C VAL A 82 12.10 7.02 19.83
N HIS A 83 12.27 5.70 19.79
CA HIS A 83 13.53 5.02 20.06
C HIS A 83 13.87 4.13 18.86
N SER A 84 15.05 4.32 18.28
CA SER A 84 15.57 3.50 17.18
C SER A 84 16.92 2.91 17.54
N GLN A 85 17.15 1.66 17.15
CA GLN A 85 18.43 0.98 17.31
C GLN A 85 19.07 0.70 15.95
N GLY A 86 20.36 1.01 15.83
CA GLY A 86 21.14 0.80 14.60
C GLY A 86 21.17 2.03 13.69
N ARG A 87 21.78 1.87 12.52
CA ARG A 87 21.86 2.90 11.49
C ARG A 87 20.53 3.02 10.76
N VAL A 88 19.88 4.16 10.92
CA VAL A 88 18.67 4.52 10.17
C VAL A 88 19.06 5.25 8.88
N ALA A 89 18.61 4.74 7.74
CA ALA A 89 18.63 5.49 6.48
C ALA A 89 17.20 5.86 6.11
N ALA A 90 16.95 7.13 5.79
CA ALA A 90 15.62 7.62 5.50
C ALA A 90 15.57 8.37 4.16
N ILE A 91 14.71 7.89 3.28
CA ILE A 91 14.49 8.39 1.92
C ILE A 91 13.26 9.30 1.90
N LEU A 92 13.26 10.32 2.76
CA LEU A 92 12.12 11.24 2.93
C LEU A 92 12.26 12.51 2.09
N GLU A 93 13.51 12.92 1.84
CA GLU A 93 13.87 14.15 1.15
C GLU A 93 15.12 13.84 0.30
N LEU A 94 14.95 13.04 -0.75
CA LEU A 94 16.03 12.66 -1.67
C LEU A 94 16.72 13.92 -2.22
N GLY A 95 18.04 13.99 -2.06
CA GLY A 95 18.84 15.15 -2.46
C GLY A 95 19.01 16.19 -1.33
N MET A 96 18.54 15.92 -0.11
CA MET A 96 18.88 16.75 1.04
C MET A 96 20.40 16.74 1.25
N GLY A 97 20.99 17.93 1.27
CA GLY A 97 22.44 18.11 1.31
C GLY A 97 23.09 18.22 -0.07
N PHE A 98 22.34 18.19 -1.18
CA PHE A 98 22.93 18.49 -2.49
C PHE A 98 23.01 20.00 -2.69
N SER A 99 24.13 20.44 -3.26
CA SER A 99 24.35 21.80 -3.75
C SER A 99 24.32 21.81 -5.29
N PRO A 100 23.47 22.66 -5.91
CA PRO A 100 23.36 22.78 -7.37
C PRO A 100 24.68 23.09 -8.09
N ASP A 101 25.59 23.78 -7.40
CA ASP A 101 26.88 24.22 -7.95
C ASP A 101 27.96 23.14 -7.88
N LEU A 102 27.75 22.09 -7.06
CA LEU A 102 28.65 20.95 -6.95
C LEU A 102 28.33 19.88 -7.99
N THR A 103 29.35 19.14 -8.42
CA THR A 103 29.16 17.97 -9.29
C THR A 103 28.40 16.85 -8.57
N GLY A 104 27.88 15.86 -9.31
CA GLY A 104 27.31 14.65 -8.71
C GLY A 104 28.29 14.00 -7.74
N ARG A 105 29.54 13.78 -8.18
CA ARG A 105 30.62 13.23 -7.36
C ARG A 105 30.83 14.03 -6.07
N GLN A 106 30.93 15.35 -6.15
CA GLN A 106 31.11 16.22 -4.97
C GLN A 106 29.90 16.18 -4.04
N ASN A 107 28.69 16.10 -4.59
CA ASN A 107 27.47 15.94 -3.81
C ASN A 107 27.39 14.58 -3.10
N VAL A 108 27.94 13.51 -3.71
CA VAL A 108 28.09 12.21 -3.04
C VAL A 108 28.99 12.36 -1.80
N TYR A 109 30.15 13.00 -1.91
CA TYR A 109 31.01 13.26 -0.75
C TYR A 109 30.31 14.07 0.34
N HIS A 110 29.62 15.13 -0.06
CA HIS A 110 28.94 16.02 0.87
C HIS A 110 27.79 15.30 1.60
N ALA A 111 26.89 14.64 0.87
CA ALA A 111 25.72 13.96 1.44
C ALA A 111 26.11 12.74 2.27
N ALA A 112 27.04 11.90 1.80
CA ALA A 112 27.51 10.75 2.57
C ALA A 112 28.26 11.19 3.84
N GLY A 113 29.03 12.29 3.77
CA GLY A 113 29.68 12.89 4.93
C GLY A 113 28.70 13.34 6.01
N LEU A 114 27.57 13.96 5.62
CA LEU A 114 26.50 14.36 6.53
C LEU A 114 25.84 13.18 7.27
N VAL A 115 25.83 12.00 6.63
CA VAL A 115 25.31 10.75 7.21
C VAL A 115 26.36 10.05 8.09
N GLY A 116 27.59 10.57 8.14
CA GLY A 116 28.65 10.10 9.03
C GLY A 116 29.68 9.16 8.39
N PHE A 117 29.75 9.09 7.06
CA PHE A 117 30.79 8.33 6.37
C PHE A 117 32.11 9.11 6.31
N SER A 118 33.23 8.42 6.52
CA SER A 118 34.55 9.00 6.32
C SER A 118 34.88 9.12 4.82
N HIS A 119 35.82 9.98 4.45
CA HIS A 119 36.26 10.10 3.06
C HIS A 119 36.73 8.75 2.49
N ALA A 120 37.47 7.96 3.27
CA ALA A 120 37.93 6.63 2.88
C ALA A 120 36.79 5.60 2.72
N ASP A 121 35.67 5.77 3.43
CA ASP A 121 34.47 4.96 3.18
C ASP A 121 33.83 5.35 1.85
N ILE A 122 33.74 6.66 1.59
CA ILE A 122 33.12 7.22 0.40
C ILE A 122 33.90 6.80 -0.85
N ASP A 123 35.23 6.91 -0.83
CA ASP A 123 36.11 6.49 -1.92
C ASP A 123 35.90 5.02 -2.32
N ARG A 124 35.63 4.15 -1.33
CA ARG A 124 35.39 2.72 -1.57
C ARG A 124 34.01 2.43 -2.18
N MET A 125 33.01 3.27 -1.93
CA MET A 125 31.64 3.05 -2.41
C MET A 125 31.29 3.90 -3.64
N ILE A 126 32.08 4.92 -3.99
CA ILE A 126 31.69 5.90 -5.02
C ILE A 126 31.49 5.28 -6.41
N GLY A 127 32.30 4.28 -6.78
CA GLY A 127 32.10 3.54 -8.03
C GLY A 127 30.75 2.80 -8.06
N GLY A 128 30.39 2.13 -6.96
CA GLY A 128 29.09 1.46 -6.85
C GLY A 128 27.89 2.43 -6.82
N ILE A 129 28.09 3.66 -6.35
CA ILE A 129 27.08 4.73 -6.39
C ILE A 129 26.89 5.21 -7.83
N GLU A 130 27.97 5.47 -8.54
CA GLU A 130 27.99 5.90 -9.95
C GLU A 130 27.32 4.84 -10.85
N ASP A 131 27.73 3.58 -10.69
CA ASP A 131 27.17 2.42 -11.42
C ASP A 131 25.68 2.22 -11.11
N PHE A 132 25.26 2.43 -9.85
CA PHE A 132 23.84 2.27 -9.51
C PHE A 132 23.00 3.40 -10.10
N ALA A 133 23.48 4.65 -10.05
CA ALA A 133 22.75 5.82 -10.51
C ALA A 133 22.57 5.88 -12.04
N GLU A 134 23.49 5.29 -12.81
CA GLU A 134 23.41 5.20 -14.28
C GLU A 134 23.16 6.57 -14.96
N ILE A 135 23.87 7.62 -14.51
CA ILE A 135 23.77 8.96 -15.12
C ILE A 135 24.94 9.29 -16.06
N GLY A 136 25.88 8.36 -16.24
CA GLY A 136 27.04 8.50 -17.13
C GLY A 136 27.89 9.73 -16.83
N ASP A 137 28.37 10.39 -17.88
CA ASP A 137 29.25 11.57 -17.80
C ASP A 137 28.67 12.75 -17.00
N TYR A 138 27.35 12.79 -16.79
CA TYR A 138 26.73 13.80 -15.93
C TYR A 138 27.18 13.68 -14.48
N PHE A 139 27.67 12.53 -14.01
CA PHE A 139 28.13 12.34 -12.64
C PHE A 139 29.22 13.36 -12.23
N ASP A 140 30.04 13.78 -13.19
CA ASP A 140 31.08 14.79 -13.01
C ASP A 140 30.67 16.20 -13.47
N GLN A 141 29.38 16.43 -13.75
CA GLN A 141 28.80 17.74 -14.05
C GLN A 141 28.04 18.33 -12.86
N PRO A 142 27.94 19.68 -12.76
CA PRO A 142 27.17 20.36 -11.71
C PRO A 142 25.70 19.91 -11.67
N THR A 143 25.17 19.61 -10.48
CA THR A 143 23.80 19.05 -10.34
C THR A 143 22.69 20.00 -10.81
N ARG A 144 22.95 21.30 -10.94
CA ARG A 144 22.02 22.24 -11.60
C ARG A 144 21.71 21.89 -13.06
N THR A 145 22.52 21.06 -13.72
CA THR A 145 22.26 20.57 -15.09
C THR A 145 21.43 19.28 -15.12
N TYR A 146 21.14 18.69 -13.95
CA TYR A 146 20.45 17.41 -13.85
C TYR A 146 18.96 17.59 -14.08
N SER A 147 18.33 16.56 -14.66
CA SER A 147 16.89 16.38 -14.49
C SER A 147 16.58 15.97 -13.05
N SER A 148 15.33 16.17 -12.62
CA SER A 148 14.85 15.69 -11.32
C SER A 148 15.06 14.18 -11.14
N GLY A 149 14.89 13.40 -12.22
CA GLY A 149 15.16 11.97 -12.24
C GLY A 149 16.62 11.65 -11.93
N MET A 150 17.57 12.29 -12.61
CA MET A 150 19.01 12.07 -12.37
C MET A 150 19.42 12.42 -10.93
N GLN A 151 18.94 13.55 -10.41
CA GLN A 151 19.23 13.94 -9.02
C GLN A 151 18.71 12.91 -8.03
N MET A 152 17.49 12.41 -8.26
CA MET A 152 16.86 11.38 -7.43
C MET A 152 17.61 10.04 -7.51
N ARG A 153 18.09 9.64 -8.70
CA ARG A 153 18.91 8.42 -8.87
C ARG A 153 20.19 8.46 -8.06
N VAL A 154 20.93 9.57 -8.13
CA VAL A 154 22.17 9.75 -7.34
C VAL A 154 21.85 9.78 -5.85
N ALA A 155 20.82 10.52 -5.43
CA ALA A 155 20.42 10.58 -4.04
C ALA A 155 20.03 9.20 -3.47
N PHE A 156 19.29 8.40 -4.24
CA PHE A 156 18.94 7.03 -3.85
C PHE A 156 20.18 6.13 -3.79
N ALA A 157 21.06 6.23 -4.79
CA ALA A 157 22.32 5.48 -4.84
C ALA A 157 23.19 5.76 -3.61
N VAL A 158 23.30 7.03 -3.19
CA VAL A 158 24.01 7.43 -1.96
C VAL A 158 23.33 6.87 -0.72
N ALA A 159 22.02 7.08 -0.57
CA ALA A 159 21.27 6.65 0.61
C ALA A 159 21.29 5.12 0.81
N THR A 160 21.45 4.38 -0.28
CA THR A 160 21.48 2.90 -0.30
C THR A 160 22.87 2.34 -0.64
N ALA A 161 23.91 3.16 -0.61
CA ALA A 161 25.28 2.72 -0.89
C ALA A 161 25.74 1.66 0.12
N VAL A 162 25.35 1.85 1.38
CA VAL A 162 25.57 0.91 2.48
C VAL A 162 24.25 0.45 3.03
N ARG A 163 24.11 -0.86 3.24
CA ARG A 163 22.93 -1.45 3.84
C ARG A 163 22.67 -0.85 5.24
N PRO A 164 21.48 -0.27 5.50
CA PRO A 164 21.10 0.23 6.82
C PRO A 164 20.52 -0.89 7.70
N ASP A 165 20.48 -0.66 9.02
CA ASP A 165 19.79 -1.56 9.94
C ASP A 165 18.26 -1.32 9.88
N LEU A 166 17.82 -0.06 9.70
CA LEU A 166 16.44 0.36 9.44
C LEU A 166 16.39 1.27 8.21
N LEU A 167 15.60 0.90 7.20
CA LEU A 167 15.34 1.72 6.01
C LEU A 167 13.95 2.33 6.09
N ILE A 168 13.84 3.64 5.91
CA ILE A 168 12.58 4.36 5.83
C ILE A 168 12.44 4.88 4.42
N VAL A 169 11.30 4.59 3.79
CA VAL A 169 11.01 4.94 2.41
C VAL A 169 9.74 5.75 2.36
N ASP A 170 9.80 6.97 1.81
CA ASP A 170 8.60 7.76 1.49
C ASP A 170 8.15 7.51 0.05
N GLU A 171 6.95 8.01 -0.27
CA GLU A 171 6.30 7.91 -1.59
C GLU A 171 7.15 8.49 -2.75
N ALA A 172 8.19 9.27 -2.41
CA ALA A 172 9.12 9.88 -3.35
C ALA A 172 9.91 8.88 -4.23
N LEU A 173 9.94 7.58 -3.91
CA LEU A 173 10.48 6.57 -4.82
C LEU A 173 9.69 6.43 -6.12
N SER A 174 8.45 6.92 -6.15
CA SER A 174 7.61 6.95 -7.36
C SER A 174 8.04 8.05 -8.35
N VAL A 175 8.96 8.94 -7.97
CA VAL A 175 9.57 9.91 -8.88
C VAL A 175 10.73 9.20 -9.57
N GLY A 176 10.75 9.14 -10.91
CA GLY A 176 11.73 8.37 -11.69
C GLY A 176 11.07 7.65 -12.88
N ASP A 177 11.85 6.94 -13.68
CA ASP A 177 11.29 6.03 -14.69
C ASP A 177 11.00 4.64 -14.10
N ALA A 178 10.11 3.90 -14.76
CA ALA A 178 9.67 2.57 -14.29
C ALA A 178 10.86 1.58 -14.15
N TYR A 179 11.86 1.70 -15.02
CA TYR A 179 13.08 0.90 -14.95
C TYR A 179 13.85 1.15 -13.64
N PHE A 180 14.11 2.41 -13.28
CA PHE A 180 14.85 2.71 -12.05
C PHE A 180 14.03 2.42 -10.79
N GLN A 181 12.70 2.57 -10.84
CA GLN A 181 11.82 2.14 -9.76
C GLN A 181 11.96 0.63 -9.48
N HIS A 182 11.91 -0.20 -10.51
CA HIS A 182 12.11 -1.65 -10.38
C HIS A 182 13.48 -1.96 -9.77
N LYS A 183 14.54 -1.34 -10.29
CA LYS A 183 15.92 -1.49 -9.77
C LYS A 183 16.03 -1.07 -8.29
N SER A 184 15.32 -0.02 -7.90
CA SER A 184 15.28 0.48 -6.52
C SER A 184 14.56 -0.50 -5.59
N PHE A 185 13.41 -1.03 -6.02
CA PHE A 185 12.69 -2.07 -5.28
C PHE A 185 13.48 -3.36 -5.15
N ASP A 186 14.21 -3.77 -6.18
CA ASP A 186 15.11 -4.94 -6.10
C ASP A 186 16.20 -4.74 -5.04
N ARG A 187 16.78 -3.54 -4.95
CA ARG A 187 17.76 -3.20 -3.91
C ARG A 187 17.14 -3.24 -2.50
N ILE A 188 15.92 -2.72 -2.35
CA ILE A 188 15.18 -2.79 -1.07
C ILE A 188 14.92 -4.24 -0.68
N ARG A 189 14.40 -5.07 -1.60
CA ARG A 189 14.17 -6.50 -1.36
C ARG A 189 15.47 -7.23 -1.00
N ALA A 190 16.59 -6.89 -1.63
CA ALA A 190 17.89 -7.44 -1.30
C ALA A 190 18.33 -7.10 0.13
N PHE A 191 18.13 -5.86 0.59
CA PHE A 191 18.40 -5.46 1.98
C PHE A 191 17.49 -6.18 2.97
N GLN A 192 16.21 -6.31 2.65
CA GLN A 192 15.23 -7.04 3.45
C GLN A 192 15.63 -8.50 3.64
N LYS A 193 16.03 -9.19 2.56
CA LYS A 193 16.56 -10.57 2.61
C LYS A 193 17.81 -10.71 3.47
N GLN A 194 18.60 -9.65 3.56
CA GLN A 194 19.79 -9.62 4.43
C GLN A 194 19.44 -9.27 5.89
N GLY A 195 18.19 -8.88 6.17
CA GLY A 195 17.63 -8.62 7.50
C GLY A 195 17.43 -7.14 7.85
N THR A 196 17.44 -6.22 6.89
CA THR A 196 17.11 -4.80 7.14
C THR A 196 15.63 -4.66 7.45
N SER A 197 15.30 -3.96 8.55
CA SER A 197 13.91 -3.58 8.84
C SER A 197 13.48 -2.45 7.90
N LEU A 198 12.21 -2.44 7.51
CA LEU A 198 11.69 -1.49 6.53
C LEU A 198 10.44 -0.79 7.08
N LEU A 199 10.39 0.53 6.89
CA LEU A 199 9.18 1.32 7.05
C LEU A 199 8.86 1.97 5.70
N LEU A 200 7.78 1.53 5.05
CA LEU A 200 7.42 1.96 3.70
C LEU A 200 6.14 2.78 3.74
N VAL A 201 6.17 4.01 3.23
CA VAL A 201 4.97 4.83 3.02
C VAL A 201 4.62 4.81 1.54
N SER A 202 3.43 4.31 1.21
CA SER A 202 2.95 4.25 -0.16
C SER A 202 1.43 4.27 -0.21
N HIS A 203 0.89 4.82 -1.29
CA HIS A 203 -0.52 4.66 -1.67
C HIS A 203 -0.72 3.47 -2.63
N ASP A 204 0.36 2.88 -3.14
CA ASP A 204 0.30 1.70 -4.00
C ASP A 204 0.08 0.43 -3.17
N LYS A 205 -1.14 -0.11 -3.27
CA LYS A 205 -1.54 -1.36 -2.63
C LYS A 205 -0.63 -2.54 -3.04
N GLY A 206 -0.24 -2.63 -4.31
CA GLY A 206 0.59 -3.73 -4.81
C GLY A 206 2.00 -3.70 -4.20
N ALA A 207 2.59 -2.52 -4.05
CA ALA A 207 3.87 -2.36 -3.37
C ALA A 207 3.78 -2.77 -1.89
N ILE A 208 2.75 -2.30 -1.16
CA ILE A 208 2.57 -2.64 0.26
C ILE A 208 2.34 -4.16 0.43
N GLN A 209 1.44 -4.76 -0.35
CA GLN A 209 1.16 -6.19 -0.28
C GLN A 209 2.35 -7.07 -0.66
N SER A 210 3.19 -6.64 -1.61
CA SER A 210 4.32 -7.46 -2.08
C SER A 210 5.60 -7.31 -1.27
N ILE A 211 5.72 -6.27 -0.43
CA ILE A 211 6.96 -5.93 0.29
C ILE A 211 6.78 -6.00 1.80
N CYS A 212 5.62 -5.59 2.32
CA CYS A 212 5.42 -5.45 3.76
C CYS A 212 4.84 -6.73 4.37
N ASP A 213 5.30 -7.07 5.57
CA ASP A 213 4.76 -8.16 6.37
C ASP A 213 3.46 -7.71 7.09
N ARG A 214 3.39 -6.42 7.43
CA ARG A 214 2.30 -5.78 8.17
C ARG A 214 2.07 -4.37 7.64
N ALA A 215 0.88 -3.82 7.86
CA ALA A 215 0.60 -2.42 7.56
C ALA A 215 -0.14 -1.73 8.71
N ILE A 216 0.04 -0.41 8.80
CA ILE A 216 -0.69 0.46 9.71
C ILE A 216 -1.45 1.52 8.93
N LEU A 217 -2.67 1.81 9.37
CA LEU A 217 -3.53 2.83 8.81
C LEU A 217 -3.53 4.07 9.69
N LEU A 218 -3.08 5.20 9.14
CA LEU A 218 -3.21 6.51 9.77
C LEU A 218 -4.42 7.25 9.23
N GLU A 219 -5.26 7.73 10.15
CA GLU A 219 -6.36 8.64 9.84
C GLU A 219 -6.37 9.83 10.79
N LYS A 220 -6.44 11.06 10.24
CA LYS A 220 -6.55 12.31 10.99
C LYS A 220 -5.55 12.42 12.16
N GLY A 221 -4.32 11.96 11.94
CA GLY A 221 -3.24 12.04 12.93
C GLY A 221 -3.24 10.93 13.98
N ARG A 222 -4.08 9.89 13.85
CA ARG A 222 -4.15 8.76 14.77
C ARG A 222 -3.93 7.45 14.04
N LEU A 223 -3.40 6.47 14.75
CA LEU A 223 -3.35 5.08 14.27
C LEU A 223 -4.75 4.49 14.43
N LEU A 224 -5.39 4.21 13.31
CA LEU A 224 -6.73 3.66 13.25
C LEU A 224 -6.70 2.13 13.36
N ARG A 225 -5.79 1.50 12.62
CA ARG A 225 -5.68 0.05 12.56
C ARG A 225 -4.24 -0.39 12.29
N ASP A 226 -3.92 -1.58 12.79
CA ASP A 226 -2.66 -2.27 12.61
C ASP A 226 -3.00 -3.74 12.31
N GLY A 227 -2.52 -4.27 11.18
CA GLY A 227 -2.96 -5.58 10.67
C GLY A 227 -2.26 -5.99 9.40
N THR A 228 -2.80 -7.00 8.71
CA THR A 228 -2.19 -7.48 7.46
C THR A 228 -2.29 -6.42 6.34
N PRO A 229 -1.36 -6.40 5.36
CA PRO A 229 -1.44 -5.48 4.22
C PRO A 229 -2.78 -5.49 3.50
N GLU A 230 -3.41 -6.66 3.36
CA GLU A 230 -4.71 -6.81 2.71
C GLU A 230 -5.84 -6.18 3.52
N GLU A 231 -5.95 -6.51 4.81
CA GLU A 231 -6.95 -5.94 5.72
C GLU A 231 -6.90 -4.41 5.76
N ILE A 232 -5.68 -3.87 5.83
CA ILE A 232 -5.46 -2.42 5.90
C ILE A 232 -5.79 -1.73 4.58
N ALA A 233 -5.40 -2.34 3.45
CA ALA A 233 -5.71 -1.79 2.14
C ALA A 233 -7.21 -1.79 1.86
N ASP A 234 -7.91 -2.85 2.25
CA ASP A 234 -9.36 -2.96 2.05
C ASP A 234 -10.12 -2.01 2.98
N LEU A 235 -9.69 -1.84 4.24
CA LEU A 235 -10.22 -0.80 5.12
C LEU A 235 -9.97 0.61 4.57
N TYR A 236 -8.77 0.87 4.03
CA TYR A 236 -8.45 2.17 3.44
C TYR A 236 -9.35 2.50 2.25
N ASN A 237 -9.56 1.55 1.34
CA ASN A 237 -10.46 1.71 0.20
C ASN A 237 -11.90 1.95 0.66
N ALA A 238 -12.35 1.21 1.68
CA ALA A 238 -13.67 1.35 2.23
C ALA A 238 -13.90 2.76 2.85
N LEU A 239 -12.92 3.31 3.58
CA LEU A 239 -12.98 4.68 4.12
C LEU A 239 -12.96 5.77 3.04
N ILE A 240 -12.28 5.52 1.91
CA ILE A 240 -12.35 6.42 0.75
C ILE A 240 -13.77 6.40 0.19
N ALA A 241 -14.36 5.22 0.01
CA ALA A 241 -15.72 5.06 -0.48
C ALA A 241 -16.78 5.64 0.48
N GLU A 242 -16.63 5.51 1.81
CA GLU A 242 -17.57 6.07 2.80
C GLU A 242 -17.68 7.59 2.73
N ARG A 243 -16.55 8.29 2.53
CA ARG A 243 -16.55 9.75 2.42
C ARG A 243 -17.29 10.21 1.17
N GLU A 244 -17.49 9.31 0.21
CA GLU A 244 -18.29 9.56 -0.98
C GLU A 244 -19.74 9.11 -0.83
N ALA A 245 -20.08 8.10 0.01
CA ALA A 245 -21.40 7.89 0.66
C ALA A 245 -21.54 6.52 1.37
N GLY A 246 -21.21 6.35 2.67
CA GLY A 246 -21.59 5.08 3.34
C GLY A 246 -21.05 4.80 4.74
N THR A 247 -21.41 3.61 5.27
CA THR A 247 -20.99 3.04 6.57
C THR A 247 -20.14 1.78 6.38
N VAL A 248 -19.08 1.60 7.17
CA VAL A 248 -18.12 0.48 7.14
C VAL A 248 -18.33 -0.40 8.36
N THR A 249 -18.42 -1.70 8.11
CA THR A 249 -18.49 -2.74 9.12
C THR A 249 -17.39 -3.77 8.86
N GLN A 250 -16.74 -4.20 9.94
CA GLN A 250 -15.77 -5.29 9.90
C GLN A 250 -16.26 -6.43 10.78
N GLN A 251 -16.29 -7.64 10.24
CA GLN A 251 -16.67 -8.85 10.96
C GLN A 251 -15.58 -9.90 10.80
N THR A 252 -15.21 -10.56 11.88
CA THR A 252 -14.31 -11.73 11.83
C THR A 252 -15.13 -12.96 11.45
N LEU A 253 -14.71 -13.65 10.39
CA LEU A 253 -15.28 -14.92 9.93
C LEU A 253 -14.81 -16.07 10.83
N ASP A 254 -15.49 -17.22 10.75
CA ASP A 254 -15.20 -18.41 11.57
C ASP A 254 -13.77 -18.94 11.43
N ASP A 255 -13.10 -18.64 10.31
CA ASP A 255 -11.72 -19.01 10.02
C ASP A 255 -10.68 -17.95 10.45
N GLY A 256 -11.12 -16.88 11.11
CA GLY A 256 -10.28 -15.80 11.62
C GLY A 256 -10.01 -14.66 10.64
N ARG A 257 -10.43 -14.76 9.37
CA ARG A 257 -10.29 -13.66 8.40
C ARG A 257 -11.25 -12.52 8.71
N VAL A 258 -10.86 -11.28 8.40
CA VAL A 258 -11.71 -10.10 8.59
C VAL A 258 -12.42 -9.76 7.29
N GLN A 259 -13.74 -9.92 7.25
CA GLN A 259 -14.58 -9.43 6.16
C GLN A 259 -14.89 -7.94 6.38
N THR A 260 -14.71 -7.14 5.33
CA THR A 260 -15.08 -5.72 5.33
C THR A 260 -16.28 -5.52 4.40
N VAL A 261 -17.34 -4.90 4.93
CA VAL A 261 -18.53 -4.48 4.17
C VAL A 261 -18.68 -2.97 4.30
N SER A 262 -18.91 -2.28 3.18
CA SER A 262 -19.07 -0.82 3.17
C SER A 262 -20.05 -0.35 2.10
N GLY A 263 -20.69 0.80 2.28
CA GLY A 263 -21.56 1.40 1.27
C GLY A 263 -22.78 2.09 1.89
N THR A 264 -23.66 2.64 1.04
CA THR A 264 -24.91 3.28 1.49
C THR A 264 -25.95 2.29 2.01
N GLY A 265 -25.88 1.02 1.58
CA GLY A 265 -26.88 -0.01 1.85
C GLY A 265 -28.16 0.13 1.03
N GLU A 266 -28.18 0.99 0.00
CA GLU A 266 -29.34 1.13 -0.89
C GLU A 266 -29.60 -0.14 -1.72
N ALA A 267 -28.56 -0.94 -1.94
CA ALA A 267 -28.65 -2.32 -2.40
C ALA A 267 -27.65 -3.18 -1.63
N THR A 268 -28.00 -4.45 -1.39
CA THR A 268 -27.15 -5.39 -0.66
C THR A 268 -27.14 -6.76 -1.30
N VAL A 269 -26.02 -7.46 -1.27
CA VAL A 269 -25.92 -8.87 -1.66
C VAL A 269 -26.58 -9.74 -0.57
N GLU A 270 -27.73 -10.34 -0.88
CA GLU A 270 -28.43 -11.26 0.03
C GLU A 270 -27.81 -12.65 0.05
N ASP A 271 -27.38 -13.14 -1.12
CA ASP A 271 -26.84 -14.49 -1.29
C ASP A 271 -25.80 -14.51 -2.40
N ILE A 272 -24.73 -15.27 -2.18
CA ILE A 272 -23.67 -15.47 -3.17
C ILE A 272 -23.20 -16.93 -3.11
N ALA A 273 -23.08 -17.56 -4.28
CA ALA A 273 -22.62 -18.94 -4.37
C ALA A 273 -21.89 -19.19 -5.68
N LEU A 274 -20.86 -20.05 -5.63
CA LEU A 274 -20.27 -20.66 -6.82
C LEU A 274 -20.99 -21.98 -7.07
N LEU A 275 -21.59 -22.13 -8.24
CA LEU A 275 -22.35 -23.31 -8.61
C LEU A 275 -21.54 -24.19 -9.57
N GLY A 276 -21.54 -25.49 -9.32
CA GLY A 276 -20.98 -26.48 -10.24
C GLY A 276 -21.87 -26.71 -11.48
N PRO A 277 -21.45 -27.58 -12.40
CA PRO A 277 -22.22 -27.91 -13.61
C PRO A 277 -23.61 -28.49 -13.34
N ASP A 278 -23.83 -29.07 -12.16
CA ASP A 278 -25.10 -29.63 -11.70
C ASP A 278 -26.03 -28.57 -11.06
N GLY A 279 -25.60 -27.31 -11.02
CA GLY A 279 -26.34 -26.19 -10.44
C GLY A 279 -26.28 -26.14 -8.90
N ARG A 280 -25.47 -26.99 -8.26
CA ARG A 280 -25.34 -27.01 -6.79
C ARG A 280 -24.14 -26.17 -6.32
N PRO A 281 -24.22 -25.56 -5.12
CA PRO A 281 -23.09 -24.86 -4.54
C PRO A 281 -21.87 -25.77 -4.35
N VAL A 282 -20.68 -25.24 -4.64
CA VAL A 282 -19.40 -25.94 -4.53
C VAL A 282 -18.36 -25.06 -3.82
N GLU A 283 -17.59 -25.66 -2.93
CA GLU A 283 -16.45 -25.02 -2.23
C GLU A 283 -15.10 -25.54 -2.73
N LEU A 284 -15.08 -26.68 -3.41
CA LEU A 284 -13.91 -27.27 -4.04
C LEU A 284 -14.22 -27.60 -5.49
N VAL A 285 -13.42 -27.08 -6.40
CA VAL A 285 -13.65 -27.20 -7.84
C VAL A 285 -12.38 -27.72 -8.53
N ASP A 286 -12.56 -28.62 -9.50
CA ASP A 286 -11.45 -29.11 -10.31
C ASP A 286 -11.07 -28.11 -11.41
N VAL A 287 -9.78 -28.03 -11.75
CA VAL A 287 -9.26 -27.12 -12.76
C VAL A 287 -9.98 -27.28 -14.11
N GLY A 288 -10.47 -26.15 -14.64
CA GLY A 288 -11.16 -26.08 -15.93
C GLY A 288 -12.60 -26.54 -15.90
N THR A 289 -13.18 -26.78 -14.72
CA THR A 289 -14.62 -27.02 -14.59
C THR A 289 -15.39 -25.73 -14.91
N ASN A 290 -16.46 -25.83 -15.71
CA ASN A 290 -17.38 -24.71 -15.89
C ASN A 290 -18.20 -24.49 -14.63
N VAL A 291 -18.15 -23.28 -14.09
CA VAL A 291 -18.86 -22.87 -12.90
C VAL A 291 -19.69 -21.63 -13.18
N THR A 292 -20.69 -21.38 -12.32
CA THR A 292 -21.50 -20.17 -12.36
C THR A 292 -21.42 -19.46 -11.02
N LEU A 293 -20.91 -18.23 -11.01
CA LEU A 293 -21.05 -17.33 -9.86
C LEU A 293 -22.45 -16.73 -9.88
N ARG A 294 -23.27 -17.10 -8.89
CA ARG A 294 -24.61 -16.54 -8.66
C ARG A 294 -24.52 -15.49 -7.56
N VAL A 295 -25.09 -14.31 -7.80
CA VAL A 295 -25.20 -13.22 -6.81
C VAL A 295 -26.63 -12.71 -6.79
N ARG A 296 -27.30 -12.74 -5.64
CA ARG A 296 -28.63 -12.15 -5.42
C ARG A 296 -28.50 -10.82 -4.71
N VAL A 297 -29.13 -9.81 -5.28
CA VAL A 297 -29.08 -8.42 -4.81
C VAL A 297 -30.48 -7.97 -4.46
N ARG A 298 -30.66 -7.46 -3.24
CA ARG A 298 -31.89 -6.79 -2.79
C ARG A 298 -31.76 -5.29 -2.92
N ILE A 299 -32.81 -4.65 -3.42
CA ILE A 299 -32.90 -3.20 -3.53
C ILE A 299 -33.72 -2.65 -2.36
N HIS A 300 -33.17 -1.68 -1.64
CA HIS A 300 -33.77 -1.05 -0.46
C HIS A 300 -34.19 0.41 -0.71
N ALA A 301 -33.54 1.09 -1.66
CA ALA A 301 -33.86 2.45 -2.08
C ALA A 301 -33.89 2.57 -3.62
N PRO A 302 -34.53 3.60 -4.20
CA PRO A 302 -34.52 3.81 -5.64
C PRO A 302 -33.09 4.00 -6.16
N ILE A 303 -32.70 3.21 -7.16
CA ILE A 303 -31.34 3.23 -7.75
C ILE A 303 -31.44 3.51 -9.25
N PRO A 304 -31.04 4.71 -9.73
CA PRO A 304 -31.11 5.05 -11.15
C PRO A 304 -30.26 4.15 -12.04
N ARG A 305 -29.13 3.67 -11.50
CA ARG A 305 -28.20 2.80 -12.22
C ARG A 305 -27.50 1.87 -11.24
N LEU A 306 -27.58 0.58 -11.53
CA LEU A 306 -27.00 -0.50 -10.74
C LEU A 306 -26.02 -1.31 -11.60
N VAL A 307 -24.78 -1.36 -11.13
CA VAL A 307 -23.70 -2.17 -11.68
C VAL A 307 -23.25 -3.15 -10.61
N LEU A 308 -23.23 -4.45 -10.95
CA LEU A 308 -22.61 -5.47 -10.13
C LEU A 308 -21.21 -5.75 -10.69
N GLY A 309 -20.19 -5.53 -9.88
CA GLY A 309 -18.82 -5.97 -10.10
C GLY A 309 -18.45 -7.12 -9.19
N TYR A 310 -17.54 -7.97 -9.66
CA TYR A 310 -16.86 -8.93 -8.81
C TYR A 310 -15.37 -9.02 -9.16
N MET A 311 -14.58 -9.35 -8.16
CA MET A 311 -13.15 -9.64 -8.29
C MET A 311 -12.88 -10.99 -7.67
N ILE A 312 -12.06 -11.81 -8.33
CA ILE A 312 -11.52 -13.04 -7.78
C ILE A 312 -10.09 -12.76 -7.35
N LYS A 313 -9.81 -13.00 -6.06
CA LYS A 313 -8.49 -12.82 -5.48
C LYS A 313 -7.90 -14.17 -5.08
N ASP A 314 -6.58 -14.29 -5.11
CA ASP A 314 -5.89 -15.42 -4.47
C ASP A 314 -5.75 -15.23 -2.96
N ARG A 315 -5.18 -16.22 -2.28
CA ARG A 315 -4.90 -16.17 -0.83
C ARG A 315 -3.96 -15.05 -0.36
N LEU A 316 -3.27 -14.36 -1.27
CA LEU A 316 -2.40 -13.23 -0.98
C LEU A 316 -3.12 -11.88 -1.25
N GLY A 317 -4.40 -11.94 -1.61
CA GLY A 317 -5.21 -10.78 -1.97
C GLY A 317 -4.89 -10.22 -3.36
N GLN A 318 -4.13 -10.94 -4.19
CA GLN A 318 -3.84 -10.52 -5.55
C GLN A 318 -5.06 -10.77 -6.44
N VAL A 319 -5.42 -9.77 -7.23
CA VAL A 319 -6.54 -9.88 -8.17
C VAL A 319 -6.14 -10.79 -9.32
N ILE A 320 -6.82 -11.93 -9.44
CA ILE A 320 -6.63 -12.91 -10.51
C ILE A 320 -7.52 -12.57 -11.70
N PHE A 321 -8.75 -12.14 -11.42
CA PHE A 321 -9.70 -11.71 -12.43
C PHE A 321 -10.69 -10.71 -11.84
N GLY A 322 -11.25 -9.84 -12.66
CA GLY A 322 -12.36 -8.98 -12.25
C GLY A 322 -13.09 -8.44 -13.46
N THR A 323 -14.41 -8.29 -13.33
CA THR A 323 -15.27 -7.65 -14.32
C THR A 323 -16.47 -7.05 -13.60
N ASN A 324 -17.27 -6.28 -14.32
CA ASN A 324 -18.56 -5.82 -13.84
C ASN A 324 -19.57 -5.76 -14.99
N THR A 325 -20.84 -5.57 -14.66
CA THR A 325 -21.89 -5.48 -15.66
C THR A 325 -21.81 -4.20 -16.51
N HIS A 326 -21.10 -3.16 -16.08
CA HIS A 326 -20.83 -1.97 -16.91
C HIS A 326 -19.88 -2.29 -18.06
N LEU A 327 -18.75 -2.96 -17.79
CA LEU A 327 -17.75 -3.37 -18.78
C LEU A 327 -18.30 -4.39 -19.79
N GLN A 328 -19.44 -5.00 -19.48
CA GLN A 328 -20.18 -5.92 -20.35
C GLN A 328 -21.39 -5.25 -21.01
N ASP A 329 -21.54 -3.92 -20.89
CA ASP A 329 -22.66 -3.13 -21.42
C ASP A 329 -24.05 -3.61 -20.94
N MET A 330 -24.13 -4.13 -19.72
CA MET A 330 -25.34 -4.67 -19.07
C MET A 330 -25.65 -4.04 -17.69
N PRO A 331 -25.56 -2.71 -17.48
CA PRO A 331 -26.06 -2.11 -16.23
C PRO A 331 -27.57 -2.29 -16.14
N LEU A 332 -28.10 -2.41 -14.93
CA LEU A 332 -29.54 -2.24 -14.71
C LEU A 332 -29.85 -0.77 -14.41
N LEU A 333 -31.03 -0.31 -14.81
CA LEU A 333 -31.47 1.07 -14.66
C LEU A 333 -32.78 1.11 -13.91
N ASP A 334 -33.02 2.23 -13.22
CA ASP A 334 -34.30 2.58 -12.61
C ASP A 334 -34.88 1.50 -11.67
N MET A 335 -34.01 0.92 -10.84
CA MET A 335 -34.36 -0.10 -9.86
C MET A 335 -35.23 0.49 -8.75
N VAL A 336 -36.20 -0.28 -8.25
CA VAL A 336 -37.12 0.17 -7.20
C VAL A 336 -37.00 -0.64 -5.91
N PRO A 337 -37.27 -0.03 -4.73
CA PRO A 337 -37.23 -0.72 -3.45
C PRO A 337 -38.10 -1.99 -3.42
N GLY A 338 -37.57 -3.07 -2.83
CA GLY A 338 -38.21 -4.38 -2.71
C GLY A 338 -37.84 -5.37 -3.81
N GLU A 339 -37.31 -4.90 -4.94
CA GLU A 339 -36.85 -5.79 -6.02
C GLU A 339 -35.69 -6.69 -5.59
N CYS A 340 -35.66 -7.88 -6.18
CA CYS A 340 -34.56 -8.83 -6.07
C CYS A 340 -34.04 -9.12 -7.46
N VAL A 341 -32.74 -8.93 -7.66
CA VAL A 341 -32.07 -9.25 -8.92
C VAL A 341 -31.12 -10.42 -8.70
N GLU A 342 -31.15 -11.40 -9.59
CA GLU A 342 -30.17 -12.48 -9.62
C GLU A 342 -29.24 -12.29 -10.81
N TYR A 343 -27.94 -12.17 -10.53
CA TYR A 343 -26.89 -12.14 -11.53
C TYR A 343 -26.23 -13.52 -11.60
N SER A 344 -25.92 -13.96 -12.82
CA SER A 344 -25.26 -15.25 -13.08
C SER A 344 -24.10 -15.06 -14.05
N PHE A 345 -22.88 -15.36 -13.59
CA PHE A 345 -21.67 -15.29 -14.40
C PHE A 345 -21.09 -16.70 -14.59
N ALA A 346 -21.23 -17.25 -15.79
CA ALA A 346 -20.70 -18.56 -16.14
C ALA A 346 -19.31 -18.45 -16.77
N PHE A 347 -18.35 -19.24 -16.30
CA PHE A 347 -16.99 -19.24 -16.84
C PHE A 347 -16.25 -20.56 -16.56
N PRO A 348 -15.25 -20.93 -17.38
CA PRO A 348 -14.36 -22.04 -17.07
C PRO A 348 -13.39 -21.63 -15.95
N LEU A 349 -13.35 -22.40 -14.87
CA LEU A 349 -12.46 -22.14 -13.74
C LEU A 349 -11.05 -22.63 -14.05
N ASN A 350 -10.39 -21.98 -14.99
CA ASN A 350 -9.03 -22.31 -15.44
C ASN A 350 -7.96 -21.81 -14.47
N PHE A 351 -8.23 -21.72 -13.17
CA PHE A 351 -7.24 -21.23 -12.21
C PHE A 351 -6.28 -22.34 -11.76
N GLY A 352 -5.11 -21.92 -11.27
CA GLY A 352 -4.15 -22.78 -10.59
C GLY A 352 -4.72 -23.41 -9.32
N VAL A 353 -4.00 -24.40 -8.77
CA VAL A 353 -4.36 -24.99 -7.48
C VAL A 353 -4.17 -23.96 -6.37
N GLY A 354 -5.19 -23.75 -5.54
CA GLY A 354 -5.13 -22.76 -4.48
C GLY A 354 -6.47 -22.45 -3.82
N SER A 355 -6.44 -21.52 -2.87
CA SER A 355 -7.63 -20.94 -2.24
C SER A 355 -7.85 -19.54 -2.80
N TYR A 356 -9.10 -19.23 -3.11
CA TYR A 356 -9.52 -18.01 -3.77
C TYR A 356 -10.72 -17.41 -3.04
N SER A 357 -10.89 -16.10 -3.17
CA SER A 357 -12.06 -15.39 -2.68
C SER A 357 -12.71 -14.56 -3.78
N VAL A 358 -14.00 -14.28 -3.62
CA VAL A 358 -14.76 -13.33 -4.43
C VAL A 358 -15.06 -12.11 -3.57
N SER A 359 -14.74 -10.93 -4.08
CA SER A 359 -15.22 -9.64 -3.57
C SER A 359 -16.29 -9.11 -4.50
N THR A 360 -17.34 -8.49 -3.99
CA THR A 360 -18.43 -7.91 -4.79
C THR A 360 -18.56 -6.41 -4.58
N ALA A 361 -19.00 -5.70 -5.62
CA ALA A 361 -19.27 -4.27 -5.59
C ALA A 361 -20.60 -3.96 -6.28
N LEU A 362 -21.50 -3.25 -5.61
CA LEU A 362 -22.76 -2.72 -6.14
C LEU A 362 -22.61 -1.20 -6.24
N VAL A 363 -22.48 -0.67 -7.45
CA VAL A 363 -22.11 0.75 -7.68
C VAL A 363 -22.90 1.37 -8.83
N SER A 364 -22.77 2.69 -9.00
CA SER A 364 -23.44 3.42 -10.09
C SER A 364 -22.62 3.55 -11.38
N THR A 365 -21.30 3.41 -11.31
CA THR A 365 -20.38 3.62 -12.45
C THR A 365 -19.55 2.36 -12.75
N ASP A 366 -18.50 2.51 -13.56
CA ASP A 366 -17.51 1.49 -13.89
C ASP A 366 -16.57 1.16 -12.72
N THR A 367 -16.42 2.08 -11.76
CA THR A 367 -15.53 1.96 -10.60
C THR A 367 -16.33 1.95 -9.30
N HIS A 368 -15.79 1.31 -8.26
CA HIS A 368 -16.47 1.20 -6.97
C HIS A 368 -16.41 2.47 -6.11
N LEU A 369 -15.87 3.56 -6.66
CA LEU A 369 -15.65 4.81 -5.95
C LEU A 369 -16.92 5.68 -5.97
N VAL A 370 -17.71 5.63 -7.05
CA VAL A 370 -18.86 6.55 -7.23
C VAL A 370 -20.19 5.88 -6.89
N ASN A 371 -20.84 6.37 -5.83
CA ASN A 371 -22.07 5.83 -5.25
C ASN A 371 -21.96 4.33 -4.99
N ASN A 372 -21.12 3.97 -4.01
CA ASN A 372 -20.97 2.60 -3.55
C ASN A 372 -22.18 2.20 -2.70
N TYR A 373 -23.09 1.41 -3.27
CA TYR A 373 -24.25 0.87 -2.56
C TYR A 373 -23.84 -0.23 -1.59
N GLU A 374 -23.00 -1.15 -2.05
CA GLU A 374 -22.35 -2.16 -1.19
C GLU A 374 -21.07 -2.67 -1.84
N TRP A 375 -19.97 -2.57 -1.10
CA TRP A 375 -18.75 -3.32 -1.30
C TRP A 375 -18.67 -4.39 -0.21
N ARG A 376 -18.41 -5.63 -0.61
CA ARG A 376 -18.23 -6.76 0.32
C ARG A 376 -16.98 -7.52 -0.08
N ASP A 377 -15.95 -7.45 0.76
CA ASP A 377 -14.77 -8.28 0.59
C ASP A 377 -14.98 -9.69 1.18
N LEU A 378 -14.23 -10.69 0.71
CA LEU A 378 -14.39 -12.09 1.11
C LEU A 378 -15.85 -12.57 1.08
N ALA A 379 -16.64 -12.09 0.10
CA ALA A 379 -18.06 -12.39 -0.03
C ALA A 379 -18.31 -13.90 -0.23
N LEU A 380 -17.38 -14.59 -0.89
CA LEU A 380 -17.36 -16.03 -1.06
C LEU A 380 -15.91 -16.52 -1.05
N ILE A 381 -15.66 -17.72 -0.52
CA ILE A 381 -14.37 -18.39 -0.57
C ILE A 381 -14.56 -19.76 -1.23
N PHE A 382 -13.62 -20.15 -2.08
CA PHE A 382 -13.60 -21.49 -2.68
C PHE A 382 -12.15 -21.95 -2.91
N ASN A 383 -11.98 -23.24 -3.15
CA ASN A 383 -10.70 -23.88 -3.41
C ASN A 383 -10.70 -24.51 -4.80
N VAL A 384 -9.53 -24.48 -5.43
CA VAL A 384 -9.27 -25.13 -6.70
C VAL A 384 -8.24 -26.25 -6.49
N ALA A 385 -8.56 -27.44 -6.95
CA ALA A 385 -7.67 -28.59 -6.98
C ALA A 385 -7.47 -29.07 -8.41
N ASN A 386 -6.33 -29.70 -8.70
CA ASN A 386 -6.08 -30.34 -9.98
C ASN A 386 -6.17 -31.87 -9.81
N MET A 387 -7.32 -32.42 -10.20
CA MET A 387 -7.66 -33.83 -10.09
C MET A 387 -7.59 -34.53 -11.45
N THR A 388 -7.84 -33.81 -12.55
CA THR A 388 -7.98 -34.42 -13.89
C THR A 388 -7.03 -33.87 -14.95
N ARG A 389 -6.32 -32.75 -14.71
CA ARG A 389 -5.47 -32.11 -15.72
C ARG A 389 -4.01 -32.54 -15.59
N ARG A 390 -3.24 -32.35 -16.67
CA ARG A 390 -1.78 -32.46 -16.61
C ARG A 390 -1.23 -31.44 -15.62
N HIS A 391 -0.12 -31.77 -14.97
CA HIS A 391 0.54 -30.84 -14.06
C HIS A 391 0.99 -29.58 -14.81
N PHE A 392 0.73 -28.42 -14.22
CA PHE A 392 1.14 -27.11 -14.73
C PHE A 392 1.55 -26.22 -13.56
N ALA A 393 2.33 -25.19 -13.85
CA ALA A 393 2.74 -24.17 -12.90
C ALA A 393 2.15 -22.82 -13.31
N GLY A 394 1.74 -22.02 -12.31
CA GLY A 394 1.17 -20.69 -12.52
C GLY A 394 -0.26 -20.53 -12.00
N CYS A 395 -0.85 -19.37 -12.28
CA CYS A 395 -2.18 -19.00 -11.82
C CYS A 395 -3.30 -19.37 -12.79
N ASN A 396 -2.98 -19.69 -14.05
CA ASN A 396 -3.95 -20.07 -15.07
C ASN A 396 -3.52 -21.38 -15.76
N TRP A 397 -4.49 -22.27 -15.93
CA TRP A 397 -4.41 -23.43 -16.78
C TRP A 397 -4.68 -23.01 -18.22
N MET A 398 -3.67 -23.21 -19.06
CA MET A 398 -3.75 -23.09 -20.51
C MET A 398 -3.16 -24.37 -21.06
N GLU A 399 -3.90 -25.11 -21.87
CA GLU A 399 -3.44 -26.38 -22.43
C GLU A 399 -2.63 -26.12 -23.72
N PRO A 400 -1.30 -26.30 -23.74
CA PRO A 400 -0.49 -26.04 -24.93
C PRO A 400 -0.37 -27.28 -25.81
N GLU A 401 -0.29 -27.06 -27.12
CA GLU A 401 0.23 -28.07 -28.07
C GLU A 401 1.77 -27.96 -28.13
N ILE A 402 2.48 -29.01 -27.71
CA ILE A 402 3.94 -29.02 -27.65
C ILE A 402 4.51 -29.85 -28.81
N GLY A 403 5.16 -29.17 -29.76
CA GLY A 403 5.96 -29.80 -30.81
C GLY A 403 7.45 -29.74 -30.48
N VAL A 404 8.16 -30.87 -30.59
CA VAL A 404 9.62 -30.93 -30.40
C VAL A 404 10.25 -31.51 -31.65
N SER A 405 11.05 -30.71 -32.36
CA SER A 405 11.89 -31.16 -33.47
C SER A 405 13.36 -30.99 -33.13
N ARG A 406 14.19 -31.95 -33.54
CA ARG A 406 15.66 -31.77 -33.58
C ARG A 406 16.00 -31.09 -34.89
N ILE A 407 16.73 -29.97 -34.82
CA ILE A 407 17.28 -29.26 -35.98
C ILE A 407 18.70 -29.75 -36.25
#